data_AF-A0A6I7WLR5-F1
#
_entry.id   AF-A0A6I7WLR5-F1
#
_cell.length_a   1.000
_cell.length_b   1.000
_cell.length_c   1.000
_cell.angle_alpha   90.00
_cell.angle_beta   90.00
_cell.angle_gamma   90.00
#
_symmetry.space_group_name_H-M   'P 1'
#
loop_
_entity.id
_entity.type
_entity.pdbx_description
1 polymer ?
#
loop_
_entity_poly.entity_id
_entity_poly.type
_entity_poly.pdbx_seq_one_letter_code
_entity_poly.pdbx_strand_id
1 'polypeptide(L)'
;MTDKIKEIAIPRKIVQSLLHHAQQTPEQEVCGLISSLNNTPYHCYPIENTATQPERFFNLDPQQQIQAMASMREKDEQLFAIYHSHPSAPAVP
;
A
#
# COMPACT_ATOMS: atom_id res chain seq x y z
N MET A 1 20.02 -20.06 -10.96
CA MET A 1 19.79 -18.72 -11.55
C MET A 1 18.33 -18.42 -11.33
N THR A 2 18.01 -17.61 -10.32
CA THR A 2 16.62 -17.23 -10.03
C THR A 2 16.18 -16.25 -11.10
N ASP A 3 15.24 -16.67 -11.95
CA ASP A 3 14.57 -15.76 -12.88
C ASP A 3 14.07 -14.56 -12.08
N LYS A 4 14.60 -13.37 -12.38
CA LYS A 4 14.08 -12.12 -11.82
C LYS A 4 12.64 -12.00 -12.29
N ILE A 5 11.70 -12.03 -11.36
CA ILE A 5 10.30 -11.69 -11.62
C ILE A 5 10.31 -10.26 -12.18
N LYS A 6 10.01 -10.12 -13.48
CA LYS A 6 9.98 -8.81 -14.17
C LYS A 6 8.65 -8.08 -13.94
N GLU A 7 7.60 -8.81 -13.58
CA GLU A 7 6.24 -8.30 -13.53
C GLU A 7 5.51 -8.84 -12.30
N ILE A 8 4.68 -8.00 -11.69
CA ILE A 8 3.80 -8.39 -10.58
C ILE A 8 2.35 -8.28 -11.04
N ALA A 9 1.53 -9.27 -10.67
CA ALA A 9 0.10 -9.25 -10.92
C ALA A 9 -0.64 -8.80 -9.66
N ILE A 10 -1.39 -7.70 -9.77
CA ILE A 10 -2.23 -7.20 -8.67
C ILE A 10 -3.70 -7.36 -9.08
N PRO A 11 -4.54 -8.05 -8.28
CA PRO A 11 -5.97 -8.17 -8.54
C PRO A 11 -6.65 -6.82 -8.73
N ARG A 12 -7.57 -6.74 -9.69
CA ARG A 12 -8.31 -5.51 -10.01
C ARG A 12 -8.98 -4.87 -8.78
N LYS A 13 -9.48 -5.68 -7.85
CA LYS A 13 -10.09 -5.21 -6.60
C LYS A 13 -9.10 -4.37 -5.78
N ILE A 14 -7.86 -4.83 -5.65
CA ILE A 14 -6.81 -4.06 -4.94
C ILE A 14 -6.52 -2.78 -5.71
N VAL A 15 -6.31 -2.85 -7.04
CA VAL A 15 -6.05 -1.65 -7.86
C VAL A 15 -7.15 -0.61 -7.69
N GLN A 16 -8.42 -1.03 -7.69
CA GLN A 16 -9.55 -0.13 -7.47
C GLN A 16 -9.55 0.48 -6.06
N SER A 17 -9.21 -0.28 -5.01
CA SER A 17 -9.06 0.26 -3.66
C SER A 17 -7.93 1.29 -3.57
N LEU A 18 -6.78 1.05 -4.23
CA LEU A 18 -5.66 2.00 -4.26
C LEU A 18 -6.07 3.31 -4.96
N LEU A 19 -6.68 3.19 -6.14
CA LEU A 19 -7.14 4.36 -6.91
C LEU A 19 -8.22 5.13 -6.16
N HIS A 20 -9.17 4.43 -5.55
CA HIS A 20 -10.22 5.06 -4.76
C HIS A 20 -9.65 5.81 -3.56
N HIS A 21 -8.68 5.22 -2.85
CA HIS A 21 -8.01 5.87 -1.71
C HIS A 21 -7.33 7.17 -2.16
N ALA A 22 -6.51 7.13 -3.20
CA ALA A 22 -5.83 8.31 -3.74
C ALA A 22 -6.82 9.40 -4.20
N GLN A 23 -7.97 9.01 -4.75
CA GLN A 23 -9.00 9.95 -5.19
C GLN A 23 -9.74 10.65 -4.04
N GLN A 24 -9.74 10.11 -2.81
CA GLN A 24 -10.37 10.79 -1.67
C GLN A 24 -9.57 12.03 -1.21
N THR A 25 -8.26 12.03 -1.40
CA THR A 25 -7.36 13.12 -1.00
C THR A 25 -6.38 13.44 -2.11
N PRO A 26 -6.84 14.00 -3.25
CA PRO A 26 -6.04 14.11 -4.47
C PRO A 26 -4.83 15.06 -4.36
N GLU A 27 -4.77 15.88 -3.31
CA GLU A 27 -3.67 16.83 -3.06
C GLU A 27 -2.61 16.28 -2.09
N GLN A 28 -2.86 15.14 -1.45
CA GLN A 28 -1.98 14.55 -0.44
C GLN A 28 -1.64 13.11 -0.82
N GLU A 29 -0.42 12.66 -0.49
CA GLU A 29 -0.04 11.27 -0.61
C GLU A 29 -0.90 10.42 0.33
N VAL A 30 -1.56 9.42 -0.24
CA VAL A 30 -2.10 8.31 0.54
C VAL A 30 -1.05 7.22 0.65
N CYS A 31 -1.10 6.42 1.72
CA CYS A 31 -0.19 5.30 1.91
C CYS A 31 -0.89 4.09 2.53
N GLY A 32 -0.21 2.94 2.50
CA GLY A 32 -0.69 1.75 3.16
C GLY A 32 0.08 0.49 2.78
N LEU A 33 -0.49 -0.65 3.17
CA LEU A 33 0.10 -1.96 2.96
C LEU A 33 -0.79 -2.83 2.07
N ILE A 34 -0.16 -3.75 1.34
CA ILE A 34 -0.83 -4.83 0.63
C ILE A 34 -0.32 -6.14 1.23
N SER A 35 -1.23 -7.03 1.58
CA SER A 35 -0.89 -8.39 2.00
C SER A 35 -0.95 -9.37 0.83
N SER A 36 -0.43 -10.57 1.05
CA SER A 36 -0.56 -11.70 0.14
C SER A 36 -0.99 -12.95 0.90
N LEU A 37 -1.69 -13.82 0.18
CA LEU A 37 -1.99 -15.19 0.57
C LEU A 37 -1.37 -16.09 -0.50
N ASN A 38 -0.51 -17.04 -0.10
CA ASN A 38 0.23 -17.91 -1.02
C ASN A 38 0.92 -17.11 -2.16
N ASN A 39 1.65 -16.07 -1.79
CA ASN A 39 2.38 -15.15 -2.70
C ASN A 39 1.48 -14.42 -3.72
N THR A 40 0.16 -14.45 -3.57
CA THR A 40 -0.78 -13.71 -4.41
C THR A 40 -1.31 -12.51 -3.62
N PRO A 41 -1.22 -11.26 -4.14
CA PRO A 41 -1.75 -10.10 -3.43
C PRO A 41 -3.24 -10.27 -3.08
N TYR A 42 -3.63 -9.96 -1.85
CA TYR A 42 -4.92 -10.37 -1.30
C TYR A 42 -5.74 -9.24 -0.67
N HIS A 43 -5.22 -8.55 0.37
CA HIS A 43 -5.89 -7.42 1.00
C HIS A 43 -5.10 -6.12 0.90
N CYS A 44 -5.83 -5.00 0.86
CA CYS A 44 -5.29 -3.65 0.98
C CYS A 44 -5.63 -3.11 2.37
N TYR A 45 -4.63 -2.54 3.03
CA TYR A 45 -4.72 -1.91 4.34
C TYR A 45 -4.31 -0.43 4.19
N PRO A 46 -5.27 0.48 3.93
CA PRO A 46 -5.04 1.92 4.04
C PRO A 46 -4.49 2.28 5.41
N ILE A 47 -3.48 3.13 5.44
CA ILE A 47 -2.89 3.67 6.67
C ILE A 47 -2.81 5.18 6.53
N GLU A 48 -3.17 5.88 7.61
CA GLU A 48 -3.06 7.33 7.68
C GLU A 48 -1.64 7.82 7.42
N ASN A 49 -1.53 8.84 6.56
CA ASN A 49 -0.28 9.53 6.32
C ASN A 49 -0.06 10.61 7.40
N THR A 50 0.99 10.43 8.20
CA THR A 50 1.35 11.31 9.32
C THR A 50 2.54 12.23 9.00
N ALA A 51 2.93 12.34 7.72
CA ALA A 51 4.00 13.23 7.30
C ALA A 51 3.64 14.69 7.59
N THR A 52 4.64 15.49 7.96
CA THR A 52 4.48 16.94 8.17
C THR A 52 4.18 17.69 6.87
N GLN A 53 4.55 17.11 5.73
CA GLN A 53 4.34 17.62 4.38
C GLN A 53 3.70 16.51 3.53
N PRO A 54 2.42 16.19 3.78
CA PRO A 54 1.75 15.06 3.15
C PRO A 54 1.55 15.25 1.65
N GLU A 55 1.75 16.45 1.09
CA GLU A 55 1.70 16.72 -0.34
C GLU A 55 2.90 16.14 -1.13
N ARG A 56 3.96 15.70 -0.42
CA ARG A 56 5.23 15.24 -1.01
C ARG A 56 5.89 14.04 -0.33
N PHE A 57 5.43 13.68 0.86
CA PHE A 57 5.99 12.59 1.63
C PHE A 57 4.87 11.80 2.30
N PHE A 58 5.16 10.54 2.60
CA PHE A 58 4.33 9.73 3.45
C PHE A 58 5.08 9.20 4.68
N ASN A 59 4.41 9.19 5.82
CA ASN A 59 4.79 8.43 7.00
C ASN A 59 3.60 7.58 7.41
N LEU A 60 3.76 6.26 7.43
CA LEU A 60 2.73 5.36 7.96
C LEU A 60 2.49 5.68 9.43
N ASP A 61 1.24 5.90 9.83
CA ASP A 61 0.89 5.92 11.25
C ASP A 61 1.37 4.62 11.94
N PRO A 62 2.25 4.70 12.96
CA PRO A 62 2.86 3.51 13.55
C PRO A 62 1.85 2.56 14.19
N GLN A 63 0.79 3.10 14.80
CA GLN A 63 -0.22 2.30 15.47
C GLN A 63 -1.05 1.51 14.45
N GLN A 64 -1.51 2.17 13.40
CA GLN A 64 -2.25 1.52 12.30
C GLN A 64 -1.37 0.52 11.55
N GLN A 65 -0.07 0.80 11.37
CA GLN A 65 0.87 -0.16 10.79
C GLN A 65 0.97 -1.44 11.62
N ILE A 66 1.13 -1.31 12.95
CA ILE A 66 1.19 -2.47 13.86
C ILE A 66 -0.12 -3.26 13.81
N GLN A 67 -1.27 -2.58 13.80
CA GLN A 67 -2.60 -3.19 13.70
C GLN A 67 -2.79 -3.94 12.38
N ALA A 68 -2.40 -3.33 11.25
CA ALA A 68 -2.47 -3.97 9.94
C ALA A 68 -1.59 -5.24 9.89
N MET A 69 -0.35 -5.15 10.38
CA MET A 69 0.55 -6.31 10.45
C MET A 69 0.05 -7.39 11.41
N ALA A 70 -0.61 -7.03 12.51
CA ALA A 70 -1.27 -7.98 13.40
C ALA A 70 -2.44 -8.68 12.72
N SER A 71 -3.30 -7.94 12.03
CA SER A 71 -4.42 -8.48 11.26
C SER A 71 -3.95 -9.41 10.14
N MET A 72 -2.83 -9.11 9.48
CA MET A 72 -2.23 -10.03 8.49
C MET A 72 -1.87 -11.37 9.14
N ARG A 73 -1.18 -11.34 10.30
CA ARG A 73 -0.81 -12.57 11.03
C ARG A 73 -2.02 -13.39 11.46
N GLU A 74 -3.08 -12.74 11.96
CA GLU A 74 -4.32 -13.41 12.36
C GLU A 74 -5.06 -14.09 11.20
N LYS A 75 -4.83 -13.65 9.97
CA LYS A 75 -5.44 -14.18 8.75
C LYS A 75 -4.51 -15.10 7.95
N ASP A 76 -3.35 -15.47 8.49
CA ASP A 76 -2.30 -16.22 7.79
C ASP A 76 -1.82 -15.54 6.49
N GLU A 77 -1.89 -14.20 6.45
CA GLU A 77 -1.42 -13.37 5.34
C GLU A 77 -0.01 -12.86 5.60
N GLN A 78 0.74 -12.60 4.53
CA GLN A 78 2.10 -12.05 4.58
C GLN A 78 2.14 -10.64 3.99
N LEU A 79 2.99 -9.77 4.52
CA LEU A 79 3.24 -8.46 3.91
C LEU A 79 3.78 -8.66 2.48
N PHE A 80 3.11 -8.06 1.50
CA PHE A 80 3.48 -8.14 0.09
C PHE A 80 4.13 -6.85 -0.41
N ALA A 81 3.51 -5.70 -0.13
CA ALA A 81 4.01 -4.41 -0.58
C ALA A 81 3.62 -3.25 0.34
N ILE A 82 4.38 -2.18 0.27
CA ILE A 82 4.00 -0.84 0.74
C ILE A 82 3.60 -0.06 -0.51
N TYR A 83 2.50 0.69 -0.45
CA TYR A 83 2.10 1.59 -1.52
C TYR A 83 1.98 3.02 -1.02
N HIS A 84 2.17 3.95 -1.94
CA HIS A 84 1.80 5.35 -1.79
C HIS A 84 1.38 5.94 -3.14
N SER A 85 0.73 7.10 -3.14
CA SER A 85 0.37 7.86 -4.35
C SER A 85 1.27 9.07 -4.53
N HIS A 86 1.47 9.52 -5.78
CA HIS A 86 2.11 10.81 -6.06
C HIS A 86 1.05 11.79 -6.61
N PRO A 87 0.61 12.80 -5.83
CA PRO A 87 -0.41 13.77 -6.23
C PRO A 87 -0.05 14.60 -7.47
N SER A 88 1.21 15.04 -7.55
CA SER A 88 1.66 16.04 -8.54
C SER A 88 2.89 15.63 -9.35
N ALA A 89 3.46 14.46 -9.06
CA ALA A 89 4.70 13.99 -9.68
C ALA A 89 4.49 12.62 -10.36
N PRO A 90 5.34 12.26 -11.35
CA PRO A 90 5.36 10.91 -11.89
C PRO A 90 5.61 9.87 -10.80
N ALA A 91 4.97 8.70 -10.90
CA ALA A 91 5.17 7.57 -9.98
C ALA A 91 6.51 6.86 -10.22
N VAL A 92 7.60 7.53 -9.85
CA VAL A 92 8.99 7.06 -9.98
C VAL A 92 9.66 7.12 -8.60
N PRO A 93 10.37 6.06 -8.15
CA PRO A 93 11.10 6.04 -6.89
C PRO A 93 12.28 7.02 -6.83
#